data_AF-A0A845ALR8-F1
#
_entry.id   AF-A0A845ALR8-F1
#
_cell.length_a   1.000
_cell.length_b   1.000
_cell.length_c   1.000
_cell.angle_alpha   90.00
_cell.angle_beta   90.00
_cell.angle_gamma   90.00
#
_symmetry.space_group_name_H-M   'P 1'
#
loop_
_entity.id
_entity.type
_entity.pdbx_description
1 polymer ?
#
loop_
_entity_poly.entity_id
_entity_poly.type
_entity_poly.pdbx_seq_one_letter_code
_entity_poly.pdbx_strand_id
1 'polypeptide(L)'
;MADPLVGSSQAQAMLRRVSPEGRARALREHKRLQKRRAILLGKLALALLLIAGALFAYETVFGGLFPTAISIAALALVAAIFWSVWTSRERVLQSPSRQKIALPQLPRAAGAWLEARSVSLPQPCETLALDIAKQIEAMEPQVTHLNPGKPAAQSVQRLLAVELPALLDRHAQIPEQLRHLPQSGGQSANDHLQNGLEIVRAEVSRMAEQLALGDFDSLATQDRFLELKYQSDAISNC
;
A
#
# COMPACT_ATOMS: atom_id res chain seq x y z
N MET A 1 -47.50 -6.89 -29.82
CA MET A 1 -47.79 -6.31 -28.49
C MET A 1 -46.68 -6.80 -27.57
N ALA A 2 -45.61 -6.01 -27.42
CA ALA A 2 -44.38 -6.42 -26.73
C ALA A 2 -44.49 -6.03 -25.24
N ASP A 3 -44.27 -7.01 -24.36
CA ASP A 3 -44.40 -6.85 -22.91
C ASP A 3 -43.28 -5.95 -22.33
N PRO A 4 -43.61 -4.84 -21.66
CA PRO A 4 -42.63 -3.89 -21.12
C PRO A 4 -41.94 -4.34 -19.82
N LEU A 5 -42.21 -5.55 -19.31
CA LEU A 5 -41.76 -5.99 -17.98
C LEU A 5 -40.42 -6.74 -17.97
N VAL A 6 -39.91 -7.19 -19.13
CA VAL A 6 -38.66 -7.97 -19.19
C VAL A 6 -37.42 -7.06 -19.08
N GLY A 7 -37.48 -5.83 -19.60
CA GLY A 7 -36.37 -4.89 -19.60
C GLY A 7 -35.96 -4.38 -18.21
N SER A 8 -36.91 -4.23 -17.28
CA SER A 8 -36.64 -3.74 -15.93
C SER A 8 -35.90 -4.78 -15.07
N SER A 9 -36.17 -6.07 -15.26
CA SER A 9 -35.51 -7.15 -14.53
C SER A 9 -34.04 -7.32 -14.94
N GLN A 10 -33.71 -7.20 -16.23
CA GLN A 10 -32.33 -7.23 -16.72
C GLN A 10 -31.57 -5.96 -16.33
N ALA A 11 -32.23 -4.79 -16.37
CA ALA A 11 -31.63 -3.55 -15.88
C ALA A 11 -31.30 -3.62 -14.38
N GLN A 12 -32.20 -4.18 -13.56
CA GLN A 12 -31.97 -4.40 -12.14
C GLN A 12 -30.88 -5.46 -11.86
N ALA A 13 -30.78 -6.50 -12.69
CA ALA A 13 -29.73 -7.52 -12.58
C ALA A 13 -28.34 -6.99 -12.95
N MET A 14 -28.24 -6.10 -13.95
CA MET A 14 -26.98 -5.41 -14.29
C MET A 14 -26.58 -4.38 -13.23
N LEU A 15 -27.55 -3.63 -12.68
CA LEU A 15 -27.30 -2.69 -11.58
C LEU A 15 -26.83 -3.40 -10.29
N ARG A 16 -27.27 -4.64 -10.05
CA ARG A 16 -26.78 -5.47 -8.94
C ARG A 16 -25.31 -5.91 -9.10
N ARG A 17 -24.81 -6.10 -10.32
CA ARG A 17 -23.40 -6.44 -10.58
C ARG A 17 -22.46 -5.24 -10.45
N VAL A 18 -22.99 -4.02 -10.60
CA VAL A 18 -22.23 -2.75 -10.48
C VAL A 18 -22.54 -2.04 -9.15
N SER A 19 -23.24 -2.68 -8.22
CA SER A 19 -23.54 -2.08 -6.91
C SER A 19 -22.24 -1.84 -6.11
N PRO A 20 -21.90 -0.57 -5.78
CA PRO A 20 -20.73 -0.23 -4.97
C PRO A 20 -20.82 -0.81 -3.55
N GLU A 21 -22.03 -1.18 -3.09
CA GLU A 21 -22.26 -1.76 -1.77
C GLU A 21 -21.71 -3.19 -1.64
N GLY A 22 -21.70 -3.96 -2.74
CA GLY A 22 -21.11 -5.31 -2.76
C GLY A 22 -19.59 -5.29 -2.61
N ARG A 23 -18.93 -4.32 -3.26
CA ARG A 23 -17.47 -4.10 -3.14
C ARG A 23 -17.10 -3.59 -1.75
N ALA A 24 -17.88 -2.66 -1.20
CA ALA A 24 -17.67 -2.14 0.15
C ALA A 24 -17.85 -3.23 1.23
N ARG A 25 -18.80 -4.16 1.07
CA ARG A 25 -19.00 -5.29 1.99
C ARG A 25 -17.88 -6.33 1.88
N ALA A 26 -17.48 -6.70 0.67
CA ALA A 26 -16.35 -7.63 0.45
C ALA A 26 -15.04 -7.06 1.03
N LEU A 27 -14.75 -5.77 0.83
CA LEU A 27 -13.60 -5.09 1.42
C LEU A 27 -13.65 -5.07 2.96
N ARG A 28 -14.83 -4.83 3.56
CA ARG A 28 -15.01 -4.85 5.02
C ARG A 28 -14.81 -6.25 5.61
N GLU A 29 -15.20 -7.29 4.90
CA GLU A 29 -15.06 -8.68 5.32
C GLU A 29 -13.59 -9.14 5.28
N HIS A 30 -12.88 -8.82 4.19
CA HIS A 30 -11.43 -9.05 4.11
C HIS A 30 -10.64 -8.28 5.18
N LYS A 31 -10.99 -7.00 5.44
CA LYS A 31 -10.37 -6.18 6.50
C LYS A 31 -10.62 -6.73 7.91
N ARG A 32 -11.82 -7.26 8.20
CA ARG A 32 -12.13 -7.86 9.52
C ARG A 32 -11.36 -9.15 9.74
N LEU A 33 -11.23 -10.00 8.71
CA LEU A 33 -10.48 -11.25 8.79
C LEU A 33 -8.98 -10.98 8.95
N GLN A 34 -8.41 -10.01 8.23
CA GLN A 34 -7.00 -9.64 8.37
C GLN A 34 -6.69 -8.98 9.73
N LYS A 35 -7.52 -8.04 10.21
CA LYS A 35 -7.35 -7.44 11.54
C LYS A 35 -7.45 -8.49 12.65
N ARG A 36 -8.41 -9.41 12.54
CA ARG A 36 -8.55 -10.54 13.49
C ARG A 36 -7.33 -11.46 13.43
N ARG A 37 -6.86 -11.84 12.24
CA ARG A 37 -5.65 -12.67 12.08
C ARG A 37 -4.42 -12.00 12.68
N ALA A 38 -4.20 -10.71 12.43
CA ALA A 38 -3.06 -9.98 12.98
C ALA A 38 -3.12 -9.85 14.52
N ILE A 39 -4.30 -9.55 15.08
CA ILE A 39 -4.48 -9.47 16.54
C ILE A 39 -4.36 -10.87 17.17
N LEU A 40 -4.92 -11.90 16.53
CA LEU A 40 -4.82 -13.28 16.99
C LEU A 40 -3.37 -13.78 16.95
N LEU A 41 -2.63 -13.51 15.88
CA LEU A 41 -1.21 -13.86 15.76
C LEU A 41 -0.36 -13.12 16.82
N GLY A 42 -0.62 -11.82 17.05
CA GLY A 42 0.06 -11.08 18.11
C GLY A 42 -0.25 -11.61 19.52
N LYS A 43 -1.51 -11.98 19.78
CA LYS A 43 -1.92 -12.61 21.04
C LYS A 43 -1.34 -14.03 21.20
N LEU A 44 -1.28 -14.81 20.12
CA LEU A 44 -0.70 -16.14 20.11
C LEU A 44 0.81 -16.08 20.39
N ALA A 45 1.53 -15.14 19.78
CA ALA A 45 2.95 -14.93 20.02
C ALA A 45 3.24 -14.51 21.47
N LEU A 46 2.42 -13.61 22.03
CA LEU A 46 2.53 -13.22 23.44
C LEU A 46 2.22 -14.39 24.39
N ALA A 47 1.18 -15.17 24.09
CA ALA A 47 0.82 -16.35 24.88
C ALA A 47 1.93 -17.41 24.84
N LEU A 48 2.53 -17.67 23.68
CA LEU A 48 3.67 -18.58 23.53
C LEU A 48 4.90 -18.08 24.30
N LEU A 49 5.15 -16.77 24.32
CA LEU A 49 6.24 -16.17 25.11
C LEU A 49 6.01 -16.38 26.61
N LEU A 50 4.79 -16.15 27.10
CA LEU A 50 4.44 -16.37 28.51
C LEU A 50 4.54 -17.85 28.89
N ILE A 51 4.08 -18.76 28.03
CA ILE A 51 4.18 -20.21 28.25
C ILE A 51 5.66 -20.64 28.26
N ALA A 52 6.46 -20.19 27.30
CA ALA A 52 7.89 -20.50 27.26
C ALA A 52 8.65 -19.92 28.47
N GLY A 53 8.32 -18.70 28.90
CA GLY A 53 8.86 -18.10 30.11
C GLY A 53 8.47 -18.85 31.39
N ALA A 54 7.21 -19.32 31.48
CA ALA A 54 6.74 -20.12 32.61
C ALA A 54 7.41 -21.51 32.66
N LEU A 55 7.60 -22.16 31.52
CA LEU A 55 8.33 -23.43 31.42
C LEU A 55 9.80 -23.26 31.81
N PHE A 56 10.45 -22.18 31.35
CA PHE A 56 11.83 -21.86 31.74
C PHE A 56 11.95 -21.63 33.26
N ALA A 57 11.05 -20.83 33.85
CA ALA A 57 11.00 -20.61 35.29
C ALA A 57 10.77 -21.93 36.07
N TYR A 58 9.88 -22.79 35.57
CA TYR A 58 9.63 -24.11 36.16
C TYR A 58 10.88 -24.99 36.15
N GLU A 59 11.62 -25.07 35.04
CA GLU A 59 12.85 -25.88 34.96
C GLU A 59 13.96 -25.36 35.90
N THR A 60 14.10 -24.04 36.05
CA THR A 60 15.10 -23.46 36.96
C THR A 60 14.84 -23.75 38.44
N VAL A 61 13.57 -23.94 38.82
CA VAL A 61 13.16 -24.18 40.21
C VAL A 61 13.06 -25.67 40.53
N PHE A 62 12.62 -26.50 39.58
CA PHE A 62 12.33 -27.92 39.80
C PHE A 62 13.32 -28.90 39.15
N GLY A 63 14.36 -28.43 38.44
CA GLY A 63 15.35 -29.30 37.79
C GLY A 63 14.75 -30.04 36.58
N GLY A 64 14.36 -29.28 35.56
CA GLY A 64 13.58 -29.75 34.41
C GLY A 64 14.22 -30.83 33.52
N LEU A 65 13.37 -31.45 32.70
CA LEU A 65 13.63 -32.63 31.87
C LEU A 65 14.36 -32.28 30.55
N PHE A 66 14.34 -31.03 30.11
CA PHE A 66 14.99 -30.60 28.86
C PHE A 66 16.37 -29.97 29.13
N PRO A 67 17.32 -30.08 28.20
CA PRO A 67 18.56 -29.32 28.27
C PRO A 67 18.24 -27.83 28.28
N THR A 68 18.71 -27.09 29.27
CA THR A 68 18.51 -25.64 29.43
C THR A 68 18.84 -24.82 28.17
N ALA A 69 19.74 -25.33 27.33
CA ALA A 69 20.07 -24.72 26.04
C ALA A 69 18.87 -24.68 25.05
N ILE A 70 18.00 -25.69 25.06
CA ILE A 70 16.85 -25.79 24.13
C ILE A 70 15.75 -24.79 24.54
N SER A 71 15.48 -24.65 25.83
CA SER A 71 14.48 -23.70 26.32
C SER A 71 14.89 -22.24 26.09
N ILE A 72 16.18 -21.91 26.28
CA ILE A 72 16.74 -20.59 25.94
C ILE A 72 16.64 -20.32 24.43
N ALA A 73 17.01 -21.30 23.59
CA ALA A 73 16.92 -21.17 22.14
C ALA A 73 15.48 -20.96 21.66
N ALA A 74 14.51 -21.68 22.24
CA ALA A 74 13.09 -21.51 21.92
C ALA A 74 12.56 -20.13 22.34
N LEU A 75 12.92 -19.66 23.54
CA LEU A 75 12.53 -18.32 24.02
C LEU A 75 13.14 -17.22 23.13
N ALA A 76 14.43 -17.35 22.77
CA ALA A 76 15.11 -16.41 21.90
C ALA A 76 14.49 -16.37 20.49
N LEU A 77 14.12 -17.54 19.94
CA LEU A 77 13.43 -17.63 18.65
C LEU A 77 12.07 -16.93 18.69
N VAL A 78 11.26 -17.18 19.73
CA VAL A 78 9.95 -16.54 19.91
C VAL A 78 10.10 -15.03 20.10
N ALA A 79 11.06 -14.58 20.91
CA ALA A 79 11.36 -13.18 21.11
C ALA A 79 11.83 -12.49 19.81
N ALA A 80 12.66 -13.15 19.00
CA ALA A 80 13.10 -12.65 17.70
C ALA A 80 11.93 -12.52 16.71
N ILE A 81 11.02 -13.52 16.67
CA ILE A 81 9.81 -13.46 15.85
C ILE A 81 8.91 -12.31 16.31
N PHE A 82 8.69 -12.18 17.62
CA PHE A 82 7.89 -11.11 18.20
C PHE A 82 8.47 -9.72 17.89
N TRP A 83 9.78 -9.55 18.08
CA TRP A 83 10.50 -8.32 17.76
C TRP A 83 10.44 -7.98 16.26
N SER A 84 10.58 -8.98 15.39
CA SER A 84 10.46 -8.82 13.94
C SER A 84 9.07 -8.36 13.52
N VAL A 85 8.01 -8.95 14.10
CA VAL A 85 6.62 -8.55 13.84
C VAL A 85 6.32 -7.14 14.37
N TRP A 86 6.76 -6.83 15.58
CA TRP A 86 6.58 -5.51 16.19
C TRP A 86 7.26 -4.42 15.35
N THR A 87 8.56 -4.58 15.07
CA THR A 87 9.34 -3.59 14.30
C THR A 87 8.82 -3.43 12.87
N SER A 88 8.28 -4.49 12.26
CA SER A 88 7.67 -4.39 10.93
C SER A 88 6.39 -3.56 10.94
N ARG A 89 5.60 -3.63 12.01
CA ARG A 89 4.39 -2.80 12.16
C ARG A 89 4.73 -1.33 12.36
N GLU A 90 5.79 -1.01 13.09
CA GLU A 90 6.28 0.36 13.25
C GLU A 90 6.87 0.91 11.95
N ARG A 91 7.61 0.08 11.19
CA ARG A 91 8.11 0.47 9.87
C ARG A 91 6.98 0.81 8.90
N VAL A 92 5.91 0.01 8.84
CA VAL A 92 4.76 0.31 7.95
C VAL A 92 4.06 1.64 8.31
N LEU A 93 4.18 2.11 9.56
CA LEU A 93 3.58 3.37 10.00
C LEU A 93 4.47 4.60 9.75
N GLN A 94 5.77 4.42 9.50
CA GLN A 94 6.69 5.53 9.23
C GLN A 94 6.59 5.98 7.78
N SER A 95 6.57 7.31 7.58
CA SER A 95 6.55 7.90 6.24
C SER A 95 7.70 7.38 5.36
N PRO A 96 7.44 7.10 4.06
CA PRO A 96 8.47 6.70 3.11
C PRO A 96 9.63 7.69 2.96
N SER A 97 9.48 8.97 3.35
CA SER A 97 10.62 9.93 3.41
C SER A 97 11.65 9.57 4.47
N ARG A 98 11.23 8.96 5.57
CA ARG A 98 12.07 8.69 6.74
C ARG A 98 12.85 7.39 6.62
N GLN A 99 12.30 6.46 5.86
CA GLN A 99 12.97 5.25 5.44
C GLN A 99 13.73 5.60 4.16
N LYS A 100 15.06 5.52 4.15
CA LYS A 100 15.85 5.74 2.93
C LYS A 100 15.63 4.57 1.95
N ILE A 101 14.43 4.44 1.39
CA ILE A 101 14.00 3.33 0.54
C ILE A 101 14.56 3.55 -0.86
N ALA A 102 15.07 2.47 -1.47
CA ALA A 102 15.47 2.50 -2.86
C ALA A 102 14.26 2.73 -3.77
N LEU A 103 14.43 3.54 -4.83
CA LEU A 103 13.39 3.87 -5.80
C LEU A 103 12.48 2.69 -6.24
N PRO A 104 12.99 1.49 -6.59
CA PRO A 104 12.14 0.38 -7.03
C PRO A 104 11.15 -0.11 -5.96
N GLN A 105 11.50 -0.01 -4.68
CA GLN A 105 10.65 -0.48 -3.57
C GLN A 105 9.71 0.61 -3.06
N LEU A 106 9.91 1.86 -3.52
CA LEU A 106 9.24 3.04 -3.01
C LEU A 106 7.72 3.03 -3.29
N PRO A 107 7.21 2.63 -4.47
CA PRO A 107 5.76 2.55 -4.72
C PRO A 107 5.08 1.56 -3.78
N ARG A 108 5.66 0.37 -3.62
CA ARG A 108 5.13 -0.67 -2.73
C ARG A 108 5.11 -0.23 -1.28
N ALA A 109 6.19 0.39 -0.79
CA ALA A 109 6.26 0.91 0.56
C ALA A 109 5.29 2.07 0.80
N ALA A 110 5.15 2.98 -0.16
CA ALA A 110 4.21 4.10 -0.10
C ALA A 110 2.75 3.62 -0.11
N GLY A 111 2.41 2.63 -0.94
CA GLY A 111 1.09 2.00 -0.97
C GLY A 111 0.73 1.35 0.36
N ALA A 112 1.62 0.53 0.93
CA ALA A 112 1.41 -0.11 2.22
C ALA A 112 1.29 0.91 3.37
N TRP A 113 2.10 1.97 3.35
CA TRP A 113 2.01 3.06 4.31
C TRP A 113 0.68 3.80 4.21
N LEU A 114 0.22 4.12 3.00
CA LEU A 114 -1.04 4.81 2.75
C LEU A 114 -2.25 3.95 3.14
N GLU A 115 -2.20 2.65 2.86
CA GLU A 115 -3.22 1.71 3.31
C GLU A 115 -3.31 1.66 4.84
N ALA A 116 -2.17 1.57 5.53
CA ALA A 116 -2.13 1.63 6.99
C ALA A 116 -2.67 2.96 7.55
N ARG A 117 -2.36 4.08 6.89
CA ARG A 117 -2.81 5.42 7.28
C ARG A 117 -4.29 5.66 7.02
N SER A 118 -4.86 5.06 5.96
CA SER A 118 -6.26 5.26 5.55
C SER A 118 -7.28 4.92 6.64
N VAL A 119 -6.96 3.98 7.54
CA VAL A 119 -7.83 3.58 8.66
C VAL A 119 -8.14 4.73 9.62
N SER A 120 -7.27 5.74 9.69
CA SER A 120 -7.44 6.92 10.54
C SER A 120 -8.20 8.07 9.87
N LEU A 121 -8.60 7.93 8.62
CA LEU A 121 -9.21 8.99 7.82
C LEU A 121 -10.76 8.94 7.85
N PRO A 122 -11.44 10.07 7.62
CA PRO A 122 -12.90 10.11 7.52
C PRO A 122 -13.42 9.39 6.26
N GLN A 123 -14.70 9.01 6.27
CA GLN A 123 -15.27 8.01 5.35
C GLN A 123 -15.31 8.31 3.83
N PRO A 124 -15.14 9.53 3.28
CA PRO A 124 -14.83 9.68 1.84
C PRO A 124 -13.31 9.62 1.55
N CYS A 125 -12.48 10.10 2.48
CA CYS A 125 -11.02 10.14 2.32
C CYS A 125 -10.38 8.75 2.47
N GLU A 126 -10.94 7.87 3.32
CA GLU A 126 -10.46 6.49 3.46
C GLU A 126 -10.49 5.76 2.11
N THR A 127 -11.61 5.83 1.38
CA THR A 127 -11.76 5.14 0.10
C THR A 127 -10.83 5.70 -0.97
N LEU A 128 -10.70 7.02 -1.04
CA LEU A 128 -9.79 7.69 -1.98
C LEU A 128 -8.33 7.28 -1.71
N ALA A 129 -7.90 7.28 -0.45
CA ALA A 129 -6.54 6.87 -0.08
C ALA A 129 -6.24 5.41 -0.46
N LEU A 130 -7.22 4.50 -0.29
CA LEU A 130 -7.07 3.09 -0.68
C LEU A 130 -6.97 2.91 -2.20
N ASP A 131 -7.72 3.69 -2.97
CA ASP A 131 -7.65 3.63 -4.43
C ASP A 131 -6.33 4.19 -4.95
N ILE A 132 -5.84 5.28 -4.36
CA ILE A 132 -4.49 5.82 -4.63
C ILE A 132 -3.43 4.77 -4.28
N ALA A 133 -3.53 4.11 -3.12
CA ALA A 133 -2.57 3.09 -2.71
C ALA A 133 -2.44 1.96 -3.74
N LYS A 134 -3.56 1.48 -4.28
CA LYS A 134 -3.58 0.46 -5.35
C LYS A 134 -2.96 0.96 -6.65
N GLN A 135 -3.24 2.21 -7.03
CA GLN A 135 -2.66 2.81 -8.23
C GLN A 135 -1.13 2.91 -8.10
N ILE A 136 -0.64 3.37 -6.95
CA ILE A 136 0.79 3.44 -6.67
C ILE A 136 1.43 2.06 -6.73
N GLU A 137 0.81 1.04 -6.13
CA GLU A 137 1.33 -0.34 -6.18
C GLU A 137 1.34 -0.91 -7.61
N ALA A 138 0.33 -0.59 -8.42
CA ALA A 138 0.28 -1.01 -9.81
C ALA A 138 1.38 -0.40 -10.70
N MET A 139 2.00 0.72 -10.27
CA MET A 139 3.11 1.36 -10.98
C MET A 139 4.49 0.74 -10.64
N GLU A 140 4.58 -0.15 -9.65
CA GLU A 140 5.83 -0.82 -9.23
C GLU A 140 6.68 -1.37 -10.41
N PRO A 141 6.14 -2.15 -11.36
CA PRO A 141 6.95 -2.72 -12.45
C PRO A 141 7.59 -1.62 -13.30
N GLN A 142 6.88 -0.53 -13.58
CA GLN A 142 7.37 0.59 -14.39
C GLN A 142 8.49 1.35 -13.65
N VAL A 143 8.31 1.57 -12.35
CA VAL A 143 9.30 2.29 -11.53
C VAL A 143 10.57 1.47 -11.32
N THR A 144 10.49 0.14 -11.36
CA THR A 144 11.64 -0.76 -11.19
C THR A 144 12.65 -0.64 -12.33
N HIS A 145 12.18 -0.37 -13.56
CA HIS A 145 13.02 -0.22 -14.75
C HIS A 145 13.48 1.23 -14.98
N LEU A 146 12.99 2.20 -14.21
CA LEU A 146 13.39 3.59 -14.32
C LEU A 146 14.78 3.86 -13.77
N ASN A 147 15.56 4.61 -14.54
CA ASN A 147 16.82 5.14 -14.07
C ASN A 147 16.56 6.26 -13.03
N PRO A 148 17.13 6.18 -11.80
CA PRO A 148 16.93 7.16 -10.74
C PRO A 148 17.44 8.57 -11.07
N GLY A 149 18.32 8.72 -12.07
CA GLY A 149 18.81 10.02 -12.53
C GLY A 149 17.83 10.79 -13.43
N LYS A 150 16.74 10.16 -13.89
CA LYS A 150 15.75 10.82 -14.76
C LYS A 150 14.83 11.74 -13.96
N PRO A 151 14.37 12.88 -14.53
CA PRO A 151 13.45 13.78 -13.85
C PRO A 151 12.11 13.11 -13.48
N ALA A 152 11.63 12.16 -14.29
CA ALA A 152 10.42 11.40 -13.99
C ALA A 152 10.53 10.59 -12.68
N ALA A 153 11.69 9.95 -12.43
CA ALA A 153 11.94 9.19 -11.21
C ALA A 153 11.96 10.10 -9.97
N GLN A 154 12.54 11.30 -10.08
CA GLN A 154 12.58 12.28 -8.99
C GLN A 154 11.18 12.81 -8.66
N SER A 155 10.33 13.04 -9.67
CA SER A 155 8.94 13.47 -9.47
C SER A 155 8.13 12.41 -8.73
N VAL A 156 8.23 11.14 -9.13
CA VAL A 156 7.58 10.01 -8.45
C VAL A 156 8.07 9.90 -7.00
N GLN A 157 9.38 9.95 -6.78
CA GLN A 157 9.95 9.91 -5.44
C GLN A 157 9.46 11.08 -4.58
N ARG A 158 9.44 12.30 -5.11
CA ARG A 158 8.97 13.50 -4.39
C ARG A 158 7.50 13.38 -4.03
N LEU A 159 6.65 12.97 -4.96
CA LEU A 159 5.21 12.82 -4.73
C LEU A 159 4.96 11.79 -3.62
N LEU A 160 5.55 10.60 -3.74
CA LEU A 160 5.29 9.47 -2.85
C LEU A 160 5.96 9.59 -1.48
N ALA A 161 7.18 10.13 -1.43
CA ALA A 161 7.93 10.22 -0.18
C ALA A 161 7.69 11.53 0.57
N VAL A 162 7.47 12.65 -0.13
CA VAL A 162 7.41 13.98 0.48
C VAL A 162 6.01 14.55 0.46
N GLU A 163 5.42 14.74 -0.72
CA GLU A 163 4.17 15.52 -0.86
C GLU A 163 2.97 14.80 -0.25
N LEU A 164 2.79 13.52 -0.59
CA LEU A 164 1.67 12.71 -0.12
C LEU A 164 1.72 12.53 1.42
N PRO A 165 2.87 12.19 2.04
CA PRO A 165 2.95 12.14 3.50
C PRO A 165 2.77 13.50 4.17
N ALA A 166 3.35 14.57 3.61
CA ALA A 166 3.20 15.92 4.17
C ALA A 166 1.74 16.40 4.18
N LEU A 167 0.95 16.04 3.17
CA LEU A 167 -0.49 16.34 3.12
C LEU A 167 -1.23 15.69 4.30
N LEU A 168 -1.00 14.39 4.53
CA LEU A 168 -1.64 13.63 5.61
C LEU A 168 -1.14 14.05 6.99
N ASP A 169 0.13 14.42 7.13
CA ASP A 169 0.70 14.92 8.38
C ASP A 169 0.13 16.29 8.74
N ARG A 170 -0.05 17.19 7.77
CA ARG A 170 -0.67 18.50 7.98
C ARG A 170 -2.13 18.37 8.45
N HIS A 171 -2.90 17.43 7.88
CA HIS A 171 -4.26 17.14 8.37
C HIS A 171 -4.26 16.57 9.78
N ALA A 172 -3.34 15.65 10.09
CA ALA A 172 -3.24 15.03 11.41
C ALA A 172 -2.88 16.01 12.54
N GLN A 173 -2.16 17.10 12.24
CA GLN A 173 -1.85 18.18 13.20
C GLN A 173 -3.09 18.94 13.66
N ILE A 174 -4.18 18.92 12.88
CA ILE A 174 -5.42 19.61 13.23
C ILE A 174 -6.19 18.76 14.26
N PRO A 175 -6.58 19.32 15.42
CA PRO A 175 -7.39 18.61 16.41
C PRO A 175 -8.70 18.10 15.81
N GLU A 176 -9.11 16.88 16.17
CA GLU A 176 -10.29 16.22 15.61
C GLU A 176 -11.57 17.06 15.68
N GLN A 177 -11.76 17.77 16.79
CA GLN A 177 -12.89 18.66 17.04
C GLN A 177 -13.02 19.78 15.99
N LEU A 178 -11.90 20.23 15.42
CA LEU A 178 -11.84 21.34 14.47
C LEU A 178 -11.86 20.87 13.01
N ARG A 179 -11.69 19.58 12.72
CA ARG A 179 -11.56 19.08 11.34
C ARG A 179 -12.83 19.20 10.51
N HIS A 180 -13.98 19.16 11.18
CA HIS A 180 -15.31 19.21 10.56
C HIS A 180 -15.88 20.62 10.48
N LEU A 181 -15.29 21.58 11.18
CA LEU A 181 -15.79 22.94 11.24
C LEU A 181 -15.25 23.73 10.03
N PRO A 182 -16.14 24.34 9.21
CA PRO A 182 -15.70 25.28 8.19
C PRO A 182 -15.10 26.52 8.88
N GLN A 183 -13.83 26.82 8.61
CA GLN A 183 -13.22 28.05 9.10
C GLN A 183 -13.61 29.22 8.20
N SER A 184 -14.04 30.33 8.82
CA SER A 184 -14.26 31.63 8.15
C SER A 184 -15.14 31.58 6.90
N GLY A 185 -16.13 30.69 6.84
CA GLY A 185 -17.04 30.54 5.69
C GLY A 185 -16.46 29.75 4.51
N GLY A 186 -15.30 29.10 4.68
CA GLY A 186 -14.65 28.27 3.68
C GLY A 186 -14.87 26.75 3.86
N GLN A 187 -14.06 25.96 3.16
CA GLN A 187 -14.04 24.50 3.24
C GLN A 187 -13.52 24.01 4.60
N SER A 188 -14.00 22.85 5.06
CA SER A 188 -13.47 22.22 6.28
C SER A 188 -12.10 21.58 6.01
N ALA A 189 -11.35 21.25 7.07
CA ALA A 189 -10.06 20.56 6.91
C ALA A 189 -10.22 19.19 6.23
N ASN A 190 -11.36 18.52 6.44
CA ASN A 190 -11.68 17.27 5.76
C ASN A 190 -11.95 17.47 4.27
N ASP A 191 -12.63 18.55 3.89
CA ASP A 191 -12.89 18.88 2.47
C ASP A 191 -11.57 19.23 1.77
N HIS A 192 -10.69 19.99 2.43
CA HIS A 192 -9.34 20.28 1.94
C HIS A 192 -8.50 19.02 1.76
N LEU A 193 -8.57 18.08 2.71
CA LEU A 193 -7.90 16.78 2.57
C LEU A 193 -8.45 16.00 1.37
N GLN A 194 -9.77 15.95 1.22
CA GLN A 194 -10.41 15.27 0.09
C GLN A 194 -9.93 15.84 -1.24
N ASN A 195 -9.99 17.17 -1.41
CA ASN A 195 -9.52 17.85 -2.61
C ASN A 195 -8.03 17.59 -2.87
N GLY A 196 -7.19 17.63 -1.83
CA GLY A 196 -5.77 17.31 -1.94
C GLY A 196 -5.53 15.87 -2.40
N LEU A 197 -6.26 14.89 -1.87
CA LEU A 197 -6.16 13.49 -2.28
C LEU A 197 -6.64 13.29 -3.73
N GLU A 198 -7.67 14.00 -4.18
CA GLU A 198 -8.12 13.95 -5.58
C GLU A 198 -7.07 14.48 -6.55
N ILE A 199 -6.39 15.58 -6.20
CA ILE A 199 -5.25 16.11 -6.97
C ILE A 199 -4.12 15.09 -7.02
N VAL A 200 -3.75 14.51 -5.88
CA VAL A 200 -2.70 13.47 -5.81
C VAL A 200 -3.07 12.27 -6.69
N ARG A 201 -4.32 11.81 -6.66
CA ARG A 201 -4.78 10.71 -7.51
C ARG A 201 -4.62 11.01 -9.01
N ALA A 202 -5.00 12.22 -9.42
CA ALA A 202 -4.85 12.65 -10.81
C ALA A 202 -3.37 12.72 -11.21
N GLU A 203 -2.53 13.23 -10.33
CA GLU A 203 -1.08 13.33 -10.55
C GLU A 203 -0.40 11.96 -10.62
N VAL A 204 -0.76 11.02 -9.74
CA VAL A 204 -0.29 9.62 -9.81
C VAL A 204 -0.67 8.99 -11.14
N SER A 205 -1.92 9.19 -11.59
CA SER A 205 -2.40 8.66 -12.88
C SER A 205 -1.62 9.24 -14.06
N ARG A 206 -1.38 10.55 -14.04
CA ARG A 206 -0.58 11.26 -15.06
C ARG A 206 0.85 10.74 -15.09
N MET A 207 1.49 10.56 -13.94
CA MET A 207 2.84 10.00 -13.86
C MET A 207 2.86 8.57 -14.40
N ALA A 208 1.90 7.71 -14.04
CA ALA A 208 1.80 6.35 -14.56
C ALA A 208 1.73 6.32 -16.09
N GLU A 209 0.93 7.20 -16.68
CA GLU A 209 0.82 7.33 -18.13
C GLU A 209 2.14 7.79 -18.76
N GLN A 210 2.82 8.76 -18.17
CA GLN A 210 4.14 9.22 -18.64
C GLN A 210 5.20 8.12 -18.57
N LEU A 211 5.17 7.28 -17.53
CA LEU A 211 6.06 6.13 -17.41
C LEU A 211 5.78 5.10 -18.51
N ALA A 212 4.51 4.78 -18.74
CA ALA A 212 4.11 3.86 -19.80
C ALA A 212 4.52 4.35 -21.20
N LEU A 213 4.36 5.64 -21.49
CA LEU A 213 4.80 6.23 -22.77
C LEU A 213 6.32 6.10 -22.96
N GLY A 214 7.11 6.34 -21.92
CA GLY A 214 8.56 6.18 -21.98
C GLY A 214 9.00 4.74 -22.28
N ASP A 215 8.27 3.75 -21.78
CA ASP A 215 8.51 2.34 -22.07
C ASP A 215 8.20 2.02 -23.55
N PHE A 216 7.11 2.55 -24.11
CA PHE A 216 6.79 2.39 -25.54
C PHE A 216 7.85 2.99 -26.46
N ASP A 217 8.34 4.19 -26.17
CA ASP A 217 9.40 4.84 -26.96
C ASP A 217 10.70 4.02 -26.95
N SER A 218 11.02 3.40 -25.81
CA SER A 218 12.19 2.54 -25.67
C SER A 218 12.08 1.26 -26.52
N LEU A 219 10.87 0.70 -26.63
CA LEU A 219 10.59 -0.47 -27.46
C LEU A 219 10.67 -0.13 -28.94
N ALA A 220 10.08 0.99 -29.37
CA ALA A 220 10.14 1.44 -30.76
C ALA A 220 11.58 1.69 -31.23
N THR A 221 12.44 2.19 -30.34
CA THR A 221 13.88 2.39 -30.63
C THR A 221 14.62 1.06 -30.80
N GLN A 222 14.32 0.08 -29.96
CA GLN A 222 14.91 -1.27 -30.06
C GLN A 222 14.50 -1.94 -31.37
N ASP A 223 13.23 -1.84 -31.74
CA ASP A 223 12.69 -2.43 -32.98
C ASP A 223 13.40 -1.85 -34.21
N ARG A 224 13.49 -0.51 -34.31
CA ARG A 224 14.23 0.17 -35.38
C ARG A 224 15.71 -0.22 -35.41
N PHE A 225 16.36 -0.39 -34.26
CA PHE A 225 17.76 -0.84 -34.20
C PHE A 225 17.91 -2.25 -34.76
N LEU A 226 16.98 -3.16 -34.43
CA LEU A 226 16.98 -4.53 -34.95
C LEU A 226 16.76 -4.53 -36.47
N GLU A 227 15.80 -3.76 -36.98
CA GLU A 227 15.58 -3.59 -38.41
C GLU A 227 16.86 -3.16 -39.13
N LEU A 228 17.51 -2.09 -38.64
CA LEU A 228 18.75 -1.58 -39.26
C LEU A 228 19.89 -2.60 -39.21
N LYS A 229 20.10 -3.26 -38.06
CA LYS A 229 21.17 -4.25 -37.89
C LYS A 229 21.00 -5.42 -38.87
N TYR A 230 19.82 -6.03 -38.88
CA TYR A 230 19.59 -7.21 -39.71
C TYR A 230 19.41 -6.88 -41.21
N GLN A 231 18.90 -5.69 -41.57
CA GLN A 231 18.90 -5.24 -42.97
C GLN A 231 20.33 -4.95 -43.45
N SER A 232 21.20 -4.37 -42.61
CA SER A 232 22.60 -4.10 -42.97
C SER A 232 23.44 -5.38 -43.13
N ASP A 233 23.21 -6.40 -42.31
CA ASP A 233 23.87 -7.72 -42.44
C ASP A 233 23.42 -8.44 -43.73
N ALA A 234 22.16 -8.28 -44.14
CA ALA A 234 21.65 -8.82 -45.40
C ALA A 234 22.26 -8.13 -46.64
N ILE A 235 22.57 -6.84 -46.54
CA ILE A 235 23.18 -6.06 -47.63
C ILE A 235 24.71 -6.25 -47.67
N SER A 236 25.36 -6.50 -46.53
CA SER A 236 26.82 -6.70 -46.45
C SER A 236 27.30 -8.10 -46.90
N ASN A 237 26.39 -9.07 -47.04
CA ASN A 237 26.70 -10.44 -47.48
C ASN A 237 26.44 -10.67 -48.99
N CYS A 238 26.27 -9.59 -49.76
CA CYS A 238 26.25 -9.56 -51.22
C CYS A 238 27.47 -8.80 -51.73
#